data_AF-A0A1I5DPT7-F1
#
_entry.id   AF-A0A1I5DPT7-F1
#
_cell.length_a   1.000
_cell.length_b   1.000
_cell.length_c   1.000
_cell.angle_alpha   90.00
_cell.angle_beta   90.00
_cell.angle_gamma   90.00
#
_symmetry.space_group_name_H-M   'P 1'
#
loop_
_entity.id
_entity.type
_entity.pdbx_description
1 polymer ?
#
loop_
_entity_poly.entity_id
_entity_poly.type
_entity_poly.pdbx_seq_one_letter_code
_entity_poly.pdbx_strand_id
1 'polypeptide(L)' 'MQWILRDIPLGRNIQTVRMAKDMTQQEVIEKLELMGGLMSRSTLANIEAGRRNIKASDLKALKILFDVDYEEFFKD' A
#
# COMPACT_ATOMS: atom_id res chain seq x y z
N MET A 1 12.69 13.23 -13.84
CA MET A 1 11.87 12.78 -12.70
C MET A 1 10.42 13.00 -13.05
N GLN A 2 9.57 11.99 -12.88
CA GLN A 2 8.12 12.13 -12.98
C GLN A 2 7.54 12.02 -11.57
N TRP A 3 6.64 12.93 -11.21
CA TRP A 3 6.03 13.01 -9.89
C TRP A 3 4.53 12.83 -10.01
N ILE A 4 3.95 12.07 -9.08
CA ILE A 4 2.52 12.12 -8.80
C ILE A 4 2.37 12.95 -7.53
N LEU A 5 1.79 14.14 -7.66
CA LEU A 5 1.41 14.94 -6.50
C LEU A 5 0.13 14.33 -5.92
N ARG A 6 0.13 14.14 -4.60
CA ARG A 6 -1.02 13.56 -3.89
C ARG A 6 -1.90 14.68 -3.36
N ASP A 7 -3.11 14.76 -3.87
CA ASP A 7 -4.23 15.53 -3.33
C ASP A 7 -5.20 14.66 -2.51
N ILE A 8 -5.10 13.33 -2.66
CA ILE A 8 -5.91 12.33 -1.95
C ILE A 8 -5.16 11.58 -0.83
N PRO A 9 -5.88 11.05 0.18
CA PRO A 9 -5.28 10.34 1.31
C PRO A 9 -4.90 8.88 0.99
N LEU A 10 -4.11 8.67 -0.08
CA LEU A 10 -3.67 7.35 -0.58
C LEU A 10 -3.24 6.36 0.52
N GLY A 11 -2.45 6.82 1.49
CA GLY A 11 -2.01 5.99 2.61
C GLY A 11 -3.16 5.44 3.45
N ARG A 12 -4.14 6.28 3.76
CA ARG A 12 -5.34 5.92 4.53
C ARG A 12 -6.21 4.94 3.74
N ASN A 13 -6.30 5.09 2.43
CA ASN A 13 -7.07 4.17 1.59
C ASN A 13 -6.42 2.79 1.55
N ILE A 14 -5.09 2.73 1.37
CA ILE A 14 -4.33 1.47 1.47
C ILE A 14 -4.56 0.80 2.83
N GLN A 15 -4.52 1.58 3.93
CA GLN A 15 -4.82 1.07 5.26
C GLN A 15 -6.25 0.52 5.36
N THR A 16 -7.22 1.22 4.78
CA THR A 16 -8.64 0.83 4.80
C THR A 16 -8.84 -0.49 4.05
N VAL A 17 -8.25 -0.62 2.87
CA VAL A 17 -8.27 -1.88 2.11
C VAL A 17 -7.60 -3.01 2.90
N ARG A 18 -6.43 -2.76 3.51
CA ARG A 18 -5.75 -3.76 4.33
C ARG A 18 -6.63 -4.23 5.50
N MET A 19 -7.27 -3.31 6.19
CA MET A 19 -8.17 -3.63 7.31
C MET A 19 -9.41 -4.39 6.84
N ALA A 20 -9.96 -4.07 5.67
CA ALA A 20 -11.08 -4.81 5.09
C ALA A 20 -10.72 -6.26 4.67
N LYS A 21 -9.42 -6.56 4.54
CA LYS A 21 -8.89 -7.90 4.29
C LYS A 21 -8.44 -8.61 5.58
N ASP A 22 -8.67 -8.01 6.75
CA ASP A 22 -8.28 -8.52 8.07
C ASP A 22 -6.78 -8.85 8.19
N MET A 23 -5.94 -8.09 7.48
CA MET A 23 -4.49 -8.32 7.49
C MET A 23 -3.76 -7.32 8.38
N THR A 24 -2.80 -7.81 9.15
CA THR A 24 -1.81 -6.98 9.84
C THR A 24 -0.78 -6.45 8.84
N GLN A 25 -0.06 -5.38 9.23
CA GLN A 25 1.05 -4.87 8.42
C GLN A 25 2.15 -5.91 8.23
N GLN A 26 2.37 -6.77 9.24
CA GLN A 26 3.39 -7.81 9.20
C GLN A 26 3.04 -8.89 8.17
N GLU A 27 1.80 -9.38 8.17
CA GLU A 27 1.33 -10.37 7.19
C GLU A 27 1.36 -9.83 5.75
N VAL A 28 1.09 -8.54 5.55
CA VAL A 28 1.24 -7.91 4.24
C VAL A 28 2.68 -7.99 3.75
N ILE A 29 3.64 -7.65 4.62
CA ILE A 29 5.06 -7.71 4.25
C ILE A 29 5.50 -9.12 3.92
N GLU A 30 5.15 -10.10 4.76
CA GLU A 30 5.51 -11.51 4.54
C GLU A 30 4.99 -12.02 3.20
N LYS A 31 3.74 -11.67 2.83
CA LYS A 31 3.19 -12.05 1.53
C LYS A 31 3.84 -11.28 0.37
N LEU A 32 4.16 -10.01 0.54
CA LEU A 32 4.89 -9.23 -0.47
C LEU A 32 6.31 -9.75 -0.71
N GLU A 33 7.01 -10.21 0.33
CA GLU A 33 8.33 -10.81 0.22
C GLU A 33 8.30 -12.09 -0.63
N LEU A 34 7.27 -12.92 -0.46
CA LEU A 34 7.04 -14.10 -1.31
C LEU A 34 6.76 -13.73 -2.79
N MET A 35 6.27 -12.50 -3.04
CA MET A 35 6.06 -11.95 -4.39
C MET A 35 7.30 -11.23 -4.95
N GLY A 36 8.44 -11.25 -4.24
CA GLY A 36 9.69 -10.57 -4.62
C GLY A 36 9.80 -9.11 -4.19
N GLY A 37 8.92 -8.64 -3.30
CA GLY A 37 8.98 -7.32 -2.70
C GLY A 37 10.04 -7.20 -1.61
N LEU A 38 10.53 -5.98 -1.37
CA LEU A 38 11.55 -5.67 -0.34
C LEU A 38 11.09 -4.58 0.64
N MET A 39 9.78 -4.46 0.87
CA MET A 39 9.23 -3.43 1.76
C MET A 39 9.29 -3.89 3.22
N SER A 40 9.75 -3.03 4.13
CA SER A 40 9.67 -3.33 5.57
C SER A 40 8.32 -2.97 6.18
N ARG A 41 7.98 -3.57 7.33
CA ARG A 41 6.75 -3.24 8.09
C ARG A 41 6.66 -1.76 8.43
N SER A 42 7.77 -1.15 8.85
CA SER A 42 7.84 0.28 9.15
C SER A 42 7.66 1.16 7.92
N THR A 43 8.07 0.68 6.75
CA THR A 43 7.83 1.37 5.47
C THR A 43 6.34 1.42 5.17
N LEU A 44 5.66 0.27 5.25
CA LEU A 44 4.20 0.20 5.06
C LEU A 44 3.47 1.08 6.08
N ALA A 45 3.85 1.03 7.35
CA ALA A 45 3.25 1.85 8.39
C ALA A 45 3.37 3.36 8.13
N ASN A 46 4.52 3.82 7.63
CA ASN A 46 4.71 5.22 7.28
C ASN A 46 3.96 5.64 6.01
N ILE A 47 3.79 4.71 5.05
CA ILE A 47 2.94 4.93 3.87
C ILE A 47 1.49 5.10 4.31
N GLU A 48 0.97 4.17 5.12
CA GLU A 48 -0.39 4.18 5.63
C GLU A 48 -0.70 5.45 6.45
N ALA A 49 0.26 5.89 7.27
CA ALA A 49 0.16 7.14 8.03
C ALA A 49 0.35 8.42 7.19
N GLY A 50 0.57 8.30 5.87
CA GLY A 50 0.79 9.43 4.97
C GLY A 50 2.15 10.13 5.14
N ARG A 51 3.07 9.57 5.92
CA ARG A 51 4.40 10.12 6.21
C ARG A 51 5.45 9.76 5.16
N ARG A 52 5.13 8.84 4.25
CA ARG A 52 6.02 8.38 3.18
C ARG A 52 5.26 8.17 1.87
N ASN A 53 5.94 8.42 0.75
CA ASN A 53 5.45 8.03 -0.56
C ASN A 53 5.66 6.53 -0.83
N ILE A 54 4.81 5.99 -1.70
CA ILE A 54 4.87 4.59 -2.15
C ILE A 54 5.48 4.53 -3.55
N LYS A 55 6.27 3.47 -3.84
CA LYS A 55 6.74 3.21 -5.20
C LYS A 55 5.60 2.65 -6.04
N ALA A 56 5.55 2.96 -7.34
CA ALA A 56 4.55 2.40 -8.24
C ALA A 56 4.57 0.86 -8.29
N SER A 57 5.75 0.25 -8.17
CA SER A 57 5.91 -1.21 -8.07
C SER A 57 5.21 -1.79 -6.84
N ASP A 58 5.35 -1.10 -5.70
CA ASP A 58 4.78 -1.53 -4.43
C ASP A 58 3.26 -1.35 -4.44
N LEU A 59 2.76 -0.24 -5.02
CA LEU A 59 1.33 -0.01 -5.20
C LEU A 59 0.70 -1.10 -6.07
N LYS A 60 1.38 -1.50 -7.16
CA LYS A 60 0.97 -2.63 -8.01
C LYS A 60 0.96 -3.95 -7.24
N ALA A 61 1.96 -4.19 -6.39
CA ALA A 61 2.03 -5.42 -5.60
C ALA A 61 0.90 -5.48 -4.56
N LEU A 62 0.58 -4.35 -3.90
CA LEU A 62 -0.56 -4.25 -2.98
C LEU A 62 -1.89 -4.48 -3.69
N LYS A 63 -2.07 -3.96 -4.91
CA LYS A 63 -3.26 -4.23 -5.74
C LYS A 63 -3.48 -5.74 -5.90
N ILE A 64 -2.42 -6.44 -6.32
CA ILE A 64 -2.46 -7.89 -6.56
C ILE A 64 -2.69 -8.64 -5.25
N LEU A 65 -1.98 -8.27 -4.19
CA LEU A 65 -2.07 -8.93 -2.88
C LEU A 65 -3.46 -8.81 -2.26
N PHE A 66 -4.05 -7.61 -2.29
CA PHE A 66 -5.37 -7.38 -1.73
C PHE A 66 -6.49 -7.83 -2.65
N ASP A 67 -6.20 -8.15 -3.92
CA ASP A 67 -7.19 -8.49 -4.94
C ASP A 67 -8.31 -7.44 -4.99
N VAL A 68 -7.91 -6.21 -5.31
CA VAL A 68 -8.80 -5.05 -5.49
C VAL A 68 -8.46 -4.31 -6.76
N ASP A 69 -9.36 -3.43 -7.20
CA ASP A 69 -9.09 -2.46 -8.25
C ASP A 69 -8.31 -1.27 -7.73
N TYR A 70 -7.62 -0.53 -8.62
CA TYR A 70 -6.78 0.58 -8.19
C TYR A 70 -7.61 1.69 -7.53
N GLU A 71 -8.82 1.89 -8.03
CA GLU A 71 -9.81 2.87 -7.59
C GLU A 71 -10.00 2.84 -6.06
N GLU A 72 -9.91 1.66 -5.43
CA GLU A 72 -9.97 1.52 -3.97
C GLU A 72 -8.87 2.29 -3.24
N PHE A 73 -7.68 2.42 -3.84
CA PHE A 73 -6.58 3.22 -3.28
C PHE A 73 -6.74 4.72 -3.53
N PHE A 74 -7.57 5.12 -4.50
CA PHE A 74 -7.71 6.52 -4.92
C PHE A 74 -9.04 7.16 -4.46
N LYS A 75 -9.78 6.54 -3.52
CA LYS A 75 -11.00 7.13 -2.92
C LYS A 75 -10.69 8.38 -2.07
N ASP A 76 -11.70 9.23 -1.85
CA ASP A 76 -11.59 10.41 -0.98
C ASP A 76 -11.59 10.08 0.52
#